data_AF-A0A1H4WCF3-F1
#
_entry.id   AF-A0A1H4WCF3-F1
#
_cell.length_a   1.000
_cell.length_b   1.000
_cell.length_c   1.000
_cell.angle_alpha   90.00
_cell.angle_beta   90.00
_cell.angle_gamma   90.00
#
_symmetry.space_group_name_H-M   'P 1'
#
loop_
_entity.id
_entity.type
_entity.pdbx_description
1 polymer ?
#
loop_
_entity_poly.entity_id
_entity_poly.type
_entity_poly.pdbx_seq_one_letter_code
_entity_poly.pdbx_strand_id
1 'polypeptide(L)'
;MSAAVLTLAPPGSAHISARLPLAFHCAATAHDLSGTREVILATYRAPTPRLAARWMQAEALYLARLLDPHPGAPYLGRASVVPTGPTCPRPHTYLYAWAQEPGQYEQALSTLAAAKPYRISVTDYDARYNLLAAPLPTPPKPPQSPAPAGCQPTPARAGRRRRKPARHAAR
;
A
#
# COMPACT_ATOMS: atom_id res chain seq x y z
N MET A 1 9.15 -67.44 -0.09
CA MET A 1 9.48 -66.60 1.09
C MET A 1 9.93 -65.25 0.58
N SER A 2 9.17 -64.18 0.83
CA SER A 2 9.57 -62.81 0.47
C SER A 2 9.06 -61.87 1.56
N ALA A 3 9.98 -61.14 2.18
CA ALA A 3 9.72 -60.25 3.30
C ALA A 3 9.26 -58.88 2.78
N ALA A 4 8.10 -58.41 3.23
CA ALA A 4 7.65 -57.03 3.03
C ALA A 4 8.23 -56.15 4.15
N VAL A 5 9.10 -55.20 3.79
CA VAL A 5 9.56 -54.15 4.70
C VAL A 5 8.56 -52.99 4.63
N LEU A 6 7.75 -52.85 5.67
CA LEU A 6 6.91 -51.67 5.89
C LEU A 6 7.79 -50.57 6.49
N THR A 7 8.13 -49.57 5.69
CA THR A 7 8.77 -48.35 6.19
C THR A 7 7.67 -47.40 6.65
N LEU A 8 7.54 -47.23 7.97
CA LEU A 8 6.61 -46.29 8.58
C LEU A 8 7.17 -44.87 8.39
N ALA A 9 6.57 -44.08 7.51
CA ALA A 9 6.87 -42.65 7.40
C ALA A 9 6.36 -41.92 8.65
N PRO A 10 7.13 -41.00 9.24
CA PRO A 10 6.67 -40.24 10.40
C PRO A 10 5.48 -39.34 10.01
N PRO A 11 4.50 -39.13 10.90
CA PRO A 11 3.41 -38.21 10.65
C PRO A 11 3.96 -36.80 10.49
N GLY A 12 3.56 -36.14 9.40
CA GLY A 12 4.02 -34.81 9.04
C GLY A 12 3.82 -33.81 10.17
N SER A 13 4.91 -33.14 10.55
CA SER A 13 4.79 -31.84 11.19
C SER A 13 4.28 -30.84 10.15
N ALA A 14 2.96 -30.83 9.97
CA ALA A 14 2.28 -29.67 9.46
C ALA A 14 2.50 -28.55 10.48
N HIS A 15 3.63 -27.86 10.38
CA HIS A 15 3.72 -26.52 10.94
C HIS A 15 2.63 -25.72 10.24
N ILE A 16 1.48 -25.62 10.88
CA ILE A 16 0.56 -24.51 10.69
C ILE A 16 1.40 -23.31 11.08
N SER A 17 2.14 -22.79 10.10
CA SER A 17 2.81 -21.52 10.20
C SER A 17 1.66 -20.54 10.29
N ALA A 18 1.25 -20.26 11.53
CA ALA A 18 0.20 -19.32 11.84
C ALA A 18 0.69 -18.00 11.24
N ARG A 19 0.21 -17.70 10.03
CA ARG A 19 0.56 -16.46 9.34
C ARG A 19 0.12 -15.37 10.30
N LEU A 20 1.09 -14.71 10.92
CA LEU A 20 0.82 -13.53 11.73
C LEU A 20 -0.03 -12.59 10.87
N PRO A 21 -0.99 -11.87 11.48
CA PRO A 21 -1.62 -10.79 10.77
C PRO A 21 -0.53 -9.84 10.25
N LEU A 22 -0.50 -9.66 8.93
CA LEU A 22 0.48 -8.84 8.24
C LEU A 22 -0.24 -7.60 7.74
N ALA A 23 0.26 -6.44 8.15
CA ALA A 23 0.06 -5.21 7.41
C ALA A 23 1.19 -5.09 6.39
N PHE A 24 1.14 -4.06 5.55
CA PHE A 24 2.19 -3.74 4.61
C PHE A 24 2.60 -2.29 4.80
N HIS A 25 3.89 -2.06 4.93
CA HIS A 25 4.47 -0.73 4.79
C HIS A 25 4.72 -0.49 3.31
N CYS A 26 4.14 0.57 2.79
CA CYS A 26 4.32 0.99 1.42
C CYS A 26 5.03 2.34 1.41
N ALA A 27 6.02 2.51 0.55
CA ALA A 27 6.82 3.72 0.46
C ALA A 27 7.24 4.00 -0.98
N ALA A 28 7.21 5.28 -1.34
CA ALA A 28 7.82 5.80 -2.54
C ALA A 28 9.02 6.65 -2.13
N THR A 29 10.19 6.35 -2.68
CA THR A 29 11.44 7.05 -2.34
C THR A 29 12.18 7.46 -3.61
N ALA A 30 12.85 8.60 -3.54
CA ALA A 30 13.81 9.05 -4.55
C ALA A 30 15.20 8.98 -3.97
N HIS A 31 16.13 8.42 -4.73
CA HIS A 31 17.55 8.43 -4.41
C HIS A 31 18.29 9.24 -5.45
N ASP A 32 19.35 9.93 -5.04
CA ASP A 32 20.31 10.41 -6.01
C ASP A 32 21.05 9.22 -6.65
N LEU A 33 21.67 9.41 -7.81
CA LEU A 33 22.35 8.30 -8.50
C LEU A 33 23.56 7.74 -7.73
N SER A 34 24.12 8.50 -6.80
CA SER A 34 25.18 8.01 -5.91
C SER A 34 24.66 7.09 -4.80
N GLY A 35 23.36 7.13 -4.50
CA GLY A 35 22.73 6.40 -3.41
C GLY A 35 23.02 6.97 -2.02
N THR A 36 23.63 8.16 -1.93
CA THR A 36 23.98 8.80 -0.66
C THR A 36 22.83 9.59 -0.06
N ARG A 37 21.88 10.03 -0.89
CA ARG A 37 20.71 10.80 -0.46
C ARG A 37 19.45 10.03 -0.79
N GLU A 38 18.55 9.98 0.19
CA GLU A 38 17.22 9.42 0.04
C GLU A 38 16.19 10.43 0.50
N VAL A 39 15.13 10.59 -0.29
CA VAL A 39 13.97 11.42 0.01
C VAL A 39 12.73 10.55 -0.03
N ILE A 40 11.96 10.56 1.05
CA ILE A 40 10.65 9.90 1.10
C ILE A 40 9.64 10.80 0.39
N LEU A 41 9.01 10.28 -0.66
CA LEU A 41 7.98 10.97 -1.44
C LEU A 41 6.58 10.71 -0.88
N ALA A 42 6.30 9.46 -0.54
CA ALA A 42 5.02 9.05 0.02
C ALA A 42 5.17 7.80 0.89
N THR A 43 4.28 7.65 1.87
CA THR A 43 4.16 6.40 2.65
C THR A 43 2.70 6.05 2.86
N TYR A 44 2.41 4.76 2.98
CA TYR A 44 1.09 4.25 3.27
C TYR A 44 1.16 2.93 4.02
N ARG A 45 0.25 2.73 4.99
CA ARG A 45 0.13 1.46 5.71
C ARG A 45 -1.12 0.73 5.22
N ALA A 46 -0.92 -0.33 4.45
CA ALA A 46 -2.03 -1.13 3.93
C ALA A 46 -2.36 -2.29 4.88
N PRO A 47 -3.63 -2.52 5.23
CA PRO A 47 -4.01 -3.65 6.08
C PRO A 47 -4.13 -4.97 5.29
N THR A 48 -4.07 -4.93 3.95
CA THR A 48 -4.18 -6.13 3.10
C THR A 48 -3.24 -6.04 1.89
N PRO A 49 -2.85 -7.18 1.29
CA PRO A 49 -2.05 -7.21 0.06
C PRO A 49 -2.70 -6.44 -1.09
N ARG A 50 -4.03 -6.54 -1.22
CA ARG A 50 -4.80 -5.86 -2.27
C ARG A 50 -4.74 -4.35 -2.14
N LEU A 51 -4.80 -3.82 -0.91
CA LEU A 51 -4.67 -2.38 -0.69
C LEU A 51 -3.24 -1.90 -0.90
N ALA A 52 -2.23 -2.72 -0.58
CA ALA A 52 -0.84 -2.40 -0.90
C ALA A 52 -0.60 -2.34 -2.42
N ALA A 53 -1.06 -3.35 -3.18
CA ALA A 53 -0.95 -3.36 -4.64
C ALA A 53 -1.71 -2.18 -5.29
N ARG A 54 -2.92 -1.86 -4.80
CA ARG A 54 -3.66 -0.67 -5.26
C ARG A 54 -2.95 0.63 -4.97
N TRP A 55 -2.35 0.76 -3.79
CA TRP A 55 -1.54 1.93 -3.46
C TRP A 55 -0.36 2.05 -4.42
N MET A 56 0.38 0.96 -4.69
CA MET A 56 1.50 0.98 -5.63
C MET A 56 1.07 1.41 -7.03
N GLN A 57 -0.07 0.91 -7.52
CA GLN A 57 -0.64 1.31 -8.82
C GLN A 57 -0.98 2.80 -8.86
N ALA A 58 -1.68 3.30 -7.84
CA ALA A 58 -2.05 4.71 -7.75
C ALA A 58 -0.82 5.62 -7.66
N GLU A 59 0.18 5.23 -6.88
CA GLU A 59 1.43 5.96 -6.68
C GLU A 59 2.28 5.97 -7.95
N ALA A 60 2.35 4.85 -8.68
CA ALA A 60 3.04 4.79 -9.97
C ALA A 60 2.41 5.74 -11.00
N LEU A 61 1.08 5.81 -11.08
CA LEU A 61 0.37 6.77 -11.92
C LEU A 61 0.55 8.22 -11.46
N TYR A 62 0.66 8.44 -10.15
CA TYR A 62 0.94 9.77 -9.61
C TYR A 62 2.35 10.24 -9.99
N LEU A 63 3.37 9.43 -9.72
CA LEU A 63 4.76 9.74 -10.09
C LEU A 63 4.92 9.88 -11.60
N ALA A 64 4.29 9.04 -12.42
CA ALA A 64 4.32 9.18 -13.87
C ALA A 64 3.83 10.56 -14.34
N ARG A 65 2.77 11.09 -13.73
CA ARG A 65 2.24 12.43 -14.04
C ARG A 65 3.12 13.58 -13.55
N LEU A 66 3.88 13.37 -12.48
CA LEU A 66 4.85 14.37 -12.00
C LEU A 66 6.12 14.39 -12.88
N LEU A 67 6.51 13.22 -13.39
CA LEU A 67 7.70 13.04 -14.24
C LEU A 67 7.45 13.35 -15.72
N ASP A 68 6.18 13.51 -16.13
CA ASP A 68 5.77 14.01 -17.44
C ASP A 68 4.70 15.10 -17.28
N PRO A 69 5.09 16.27 -16.76
CA PRO A 69 4.14 17.32 -16.45
C PRO A 69 3.66 18.00 -17.73
N HIS A 70 2.35 18.23 -17.84
CA HIS A 70 1.85 19.14 -18.87
C HIS A 70 2.45 20.54 -18.66
N PRO A 71 2.98 21.23 -19.70
CA PRO A 71 3.61 22.53 -19.52
C PRO A 71 2.71 23.60 -18.87
N GLY A 72 1.38 23.50 -19.03
CA GLY A 72 0.40 24.35 -18.38
C GLY A 72 -0.08 23.87 -17.00
N ALA A 73 0.56 22.85 -16.40
CA ALA A 73 0.10 22.28 -15.14
C ALA A 73 0.20 23.31 -13.99
N PRO A 74 -0.88 23.57 -13.24
CA PRO A 74 -0.90 24.64 -12.23
C PRO A 74 0.19 24.53 -11.16
N TYR A 75 0.59 23.30 -10.80
CA TYR A 75 1.61 23.06 -9.77
C TYR A 75 3.03 23.47 -10.19
N LEU A 76 3.27 23.68 -11.50
CA LEU A 76 4.56 24.18 -11.99
C LEU A 76 4.74 25.68 -11.72
N GLY A 77 3.65 26.43 -11.53
CA GLY A 77 3.71 27.87 -11.29
C GLY A 77 4.47 28.61 -12.39
N ARG A 78 5.65 29.16 -12.05
CA ARG A 78 6.54 29.89 -12.98
C ARG A 78 7.74 29.06 -13.45
N ALA A 79 7.79 27.77 -13.12
CA ALA A 79 8.86 26.89 -13.57
C ALA A 79 8.81 26.74 -15.10
N SER A 80 9.98 26.84 -15.75
CA SER A 80 10.10 26.56 -17.19
C SER A 80 10.29 25.07 -17.39
N VAL A 81 9.44 24.44 -18.19
CA VAL A 81 9.60 23.05 -18.63
C VAL A 81 10.32 23.06 -19.96
N VAL A 82 11.42 22.33 -20.04
CA VAL A 82 12.19 22.15 -21.27
C VAL A 82 11.86 20.76 -21.83
N PRO A 83 11.55 20.64 -23.14
CA PRO A 83 11.37 19.35 -23.77
C PRO A 83 12.62 18.48 -23.61
N THR A 84 12.42 17.26 -23.15
CA THR A 84 13.50 16.30 -22.96
C THR A 84 14.02 15.79 -24.31
N GLY A 85 15.34 15.70 -24.46
CA GLY A 85 15.99 15.14 -25.65
C GLY A 85 15.68 13.66 -25.89
N PRO A 86 15.92 13.13 -27.10
CA PRO A 86 15.56 11.76 -27.48
C PRO A 86 16.35 10.68 -26.72
N THR A 87 17.52 11.01 -26.18
CA THR A 87 18.42 10.09 -25.48
C THR A 87 18.19 10.03 -23.97
N CYS A 88 17.35 10.91 -23.43
CA CYS A 88 17.11 10.94 -22.00
C CYS A 88 16.17 9.80 -21.57
N PRO A 89 16.39 9.22 -20.37
CA PRO A 89 15.46 8.28 -19.77
C PRO A 89 14.04 8.86 -19.69
N ARG A 90 13.03 8.00 -19.89
CA ARG A 90 11.61 8.35 -19.75
C ARG A 90 10.96 7.52 -18.65
N PRO A 91 11.29 7.76 -17.37
CA PRO A 91 10.79 6.93 -16.26
C PRO A 91 9.26 6.93 -16.15
N HIS A 92 8.60 8.02 -16.56
CA HIS A 92 7.14 8.12 -16.59
C HIS A 92 6.48 7.05 -17.48
N THR A 93 7.08 6.70 -18.64
CA THR A 93 6.49 5.69 -19.54
C THR A 93 6.51 4.31 -18.91
N TYR A 94 7.60 3.96 -18.23
CA TYR A 94 7.71 2.70 -17.48
C TYR A 94 6.71 2.62 -16.34
N LEU A 95 6.58 3.68 -15.53
CA LEU A 95 5.62 3.74 -14.44
C LEU A 95 4.18 3.65 -14.93
N TYR A 96 3.86 4.36 -16.02
CA TYR A 96 2.53 4.32 -16.63
C TYR A 96 2.23 2.94 -17.21
N ALA A 97 3.16 2.34 -17.95
CA ALA A 97 3.02 1.00 -18.51
C ALA A 97 2.82 -0.05 -17.40
N TRP A 98 3.66 -0.02 -16.37
CA TRP A 98 3.54 -0.93 -15.22
C TRP A 98 2.17 -0.79 -14.53
N ALA A 99 1.70 0.44 -14.33
CA ALA A 99 0.44 0.68 -13.64
C ALA A 99 -0.80 0.29 -14.47
N GLN A 100 -0.71 0.32 -15.80
CA GLN A 100 -1.82 0.00 -16.69
C GLN A 100 -1.84 -1.48 -17.13
N GLU A 101 -0.73 -2.18 -17.01
CA GLU A 101 -0.62 -3.60 -17.38
C GLU A 101 -1.26 -4.50 -16.29
N PRO A 102 -2.35 -5.24 -16.58
CA PRO A 102 -3.03 -6.05 -15.57
C PRO A 102 -2.13 -7.14 -14.96
N GLY A 103 -1.24 -7.73 -15.77
CA GLY A 103 -0.30 -8.76 -15.33
C GLY A 103 0.66 -8.29 -14.24
N GLN A 104 1.09 -7.02 -14.29
CA GLN A 104 1.98 -6.43 -13.29
C GLN A 104 1.27 -6.25 -11.94
N TYR A 105 0.04 -5.77 -11.98
CA TYR A 105 -0.80 -5.65 -10.79
C TYR A 105 -1.06 -7.02 -10.16
N GLU A 106 -1.38 -8.04 -10.96
CA GLU A 106 -1.58 -9.41 -10.49
C GLU A 106 -0.31 -10.03 -9.89
N GLN A 107 0.85 -9.80 -10.53
CA GLN A 107 2.14 -10.24 -10.01
C GLN A 107 2.47 -9.57 -8.67
N ALA A 108 2.25 -8.27 -8.54
CA ALA A 108 2.43 -7.54 -7.29
C ALA A 108 1.50 -8.08 -6.20
N LEU A 109 0.21 -8.27 -6.52
CA LEU A 109 -0.78 -8.82 -5.60
C LEU A 109 -0.39 -10.23 -5.12
N SER A 110 -0.01 -11.11 -6.04
CA SER A 110 0.40 -12.49 -5.73
C SER A 110 1.64 -12.52 -4.82
N THR A 111 2.63 -11.68 -5.13
CA THR A 111 3.86 -11.56 -4.33
C THR A 111 3.56 -11.08 -2.90
N LEU A 112 2.72 -10.06 -2.76
CA LEU A 112 2.33 -9.52 -1.45
C LEU A 112 1.45 -10.50 -0.68
N ALA A 113 0.56 -11.24 -1.34
CA ALA A 113 -0.25 -12.30 -0.71
C ALA A 113 0.60 -13.49 -0.22
N ALA A 114 1.76 -13.70 -0.83
CA ALA A 114 2.78 -14.63 -0.37
C ALA A 114 3.67 -14.06 0.76
N ALA A 115 3.33 -12.88 1.31
CA ALA A 115 4.11 -12.19 2.33
C ALA A 115 5.57 -11.92 1.92
N LYS A 116 5.78 -11.61 0.64
CA LYS A 116 7.09 -11.19 0.10
C LYS A 116 7.05 -9.71 -0.25
N PRO A 117 8.16 -8.97 -0.08
CA PRO A 117 8.24 -7.59 -0.55
C PRO A 117 8.17 -7.54 -2.08
N TYR A 118 7.51 -6.51 -2.61
CA TYR A 118 7.47 -6.21 -4.04
C TYR A 118 8.00 -4.79 -4.26
N ARG A 119 8.88 -4.63 -5.25
CA ARG A 119 9.54 -3.36 -5.55
C ARG A 119 9.57 -3.12 -7.05
N ILE A 120 9.30 -1.88 -7.44
CA ILE A 120 9.66 -1.35 -8.76
C ILE A 120 10.66 -0.21 -8.60
N SER A 121 11.59 -0.12 -9.55
CA SER A 121 12.62 0.91 -9.58
C SER A 121 12.73 1.47 -10.99
N VAL A 122 12.68 2.79 -11.14
CA VAL A 122 12.90 3.49 -12.41
C VAL A 122 13.98 4.55 -12.22
N THR A 123 14.82 4.73 -13.23
CA THR A 123 15.93 5.70 -13.18
C THR A 123 15.65 6.82 -14.17
N ASP A 124 15.80 8.04 -13.68
CA ASP A 124 15.78 9.29 -14.43
C ASP A 124 17.21 9.78 -14.67
N TYR A 125 17.39 10.98 -15.20
CA TYR A 125 18.69 11.56 -15.49
C TYR A 125 19.58 11.75 -14.23
N ASP A 126 18.99 12.12 -13.09
CA ASP A 126 19.71 12.46 -11.86
C ASP A 126 19.19 11.74 -10.60
N ALA A 127 18.09 10.99 -10.72
CA ALA A 127 17.44 10.33 -9.60
C ALA A 127 16.96 8.92 -9.95
N ARG A 128 16.88 8.05 -8.95
CA ARG A 128 16.22 6.75 -9.00
C ARG A 128 15.01 6.74 -8.09
N TYR A 129 13.85 6.46 -8.66
CA TYR A 129 12.58 6.34 -7.94
C TYR A 129 12.30 4.88 -7.64
N ASN A 130 11.93 4.59 -6.39
CA ASN A 130 11.56 3.27 -5.91
C ASN A 130 10.14 3.31 -5.35
N LEU A 131 9.30 2.35 -5.72
CA LEU A 131 8.07 2.04 -5.00
C LEU A 131 8.22 0.66 -4.38
N LEU A 132 8.07 0.59 -3.06
CA LEU A 132 8.19 -0.62 -2.26
C LEU A 132 6.86 -0.87 -1.53
N ALA A 133 6.40 -2.12 -1.53
CA ALA A 133 5.47 -2.63 -0.55
C ALA A 133 6.12 -3.83 0.15
N ALA A 134 6.31 -3.72 1.46
CA ALA A 134 6.94 -4.74 2.28
C ALA A 134 6.00 -5.19 3.41
N PRO A 135 5.91 -6.51 3.69
CA PRO A 135 5.17 -7.01 4.83
C PRO A 135 5.71 -6.42 6.13
N LEU A 136 4.81 -5.98 7.00
CA LEU A 136 5.09 -5.48 8.33
C LEU A 136 4.43 -6.43 9.33
N PRO A 137 5.20 -7.13 10.18
CA PRO A 137 4.65 -7.91 11.28
C PRO A 137 3.76 -7.01 12.13
N THR A 138 2.47 -7.37 12.29
CA THR A 138 1.64 -6.68 13.28
C THR A 138 1.68 -7.44 14.59
N PRO A 139 1.91 -6.75 15.72
CA PRO A 139 1.76 -7.41 17.00
C PRO A 139 0.32 -7.92 17.14
N PRO A 140 0.11 -9.12 17.71
CA PRO A 140 -1.24 -9.60 17.99
C PRO A 140 -1.99 -8.55 18.81
N LYS A 141 -3.25 -8.30 18.45
CA LYS A 141 -4.11 -7.41 19.24
C LYS A 141 -4.11 -7.94 20.67
N PRO A 142 -3.76 -7.14 21.69
CA PRO A 142 -3.84 -7.61 23.07
C PRO A 142 -5.28 -8.09 23.33
N PRO A 143 -5.46 -9.17 24.10
CA PRO A 143 -6.79 -9.65 24.44
C PRO A 143 -7.56 -8.46 25.00
N GLN A 144 -8.68 -8.11 24.34
CA GLN A 144 -9.57 -7.10 24.90
C GLN A 144 -10.00 -7.65 26.25
N SER A 145 -9.61 -6.98 27.34
CA SER A 145 -10.15 -7.30 28.65
C SER A 145 -11.67 -7.34 28.49
N PRO A 146 -12.35 -8.44 28.87
CA PRO A 146 -13.79 -8.49 28.80
C PRO A 146 -14.31 -7.23 29.48
N ALA A 147 -15.22 -6.53 28.79
CA ALA A 147 -15.88 -5.36 29.37
C ALA A 147 -16.37 -5.77 30.77
N PRO A 148 -16.14 -4.97 31.82
CA PRO A 148 -16.59 -5.31 33.14
C PRO A 148 -18.09 -5.63 33.06
N ALA A 149 -18.43 -6.87 33.36
CA ALA A 149 -19.80 -7.33 33.44
C ALA A 149 -20.44 -6.66 34.64
N GLY A 150 -21.00 -5.46 34.45
CA GLY A 150 -21.62 -4.74 35.55
C GLY A 150 -21.60 -3.24 35.42
N CYS A 151 -22.24 -2.71 34.39
CA CYS A 151 -22.98 -1.45 34.50
C CYS A 151 -24.14 -1.56 33.53
N GLN A 152 -25.25 -2.12 34.01
CA GLN A 152 -26.52 -1.91 33.32
C GLN A 152 -26.74 -0.39 33.23
N PRO A 153 -27.05 0.17 32.05
CA PRO A 153 -27.54 1.52 32.00
C PRO A 153 -28.84 1.56 32.80
N THR A 154 -28.81 2.22 33.97
CA THR A 154 -30.03 2.62 34.67
C THR A 154 -30.97 3.25 33.65
N PRO A 155 -32.25 2.85 33.57
CA PRO A 155 -33.21 3.52 32.72
C PRO A 155 -33.39 4.94 33.27
N ALA A 156 -32.62 5.89 32.73
CA ALA A 156 -32.82 7.30 32.94
C ALA A 156 -34.15 7.67 32.27
N ARG A 157 -35.19 7.61 33.09
CA ARG A 157 -36.40 8.43 33.10
C ARG A 157 -36.72 9.12 31.77
N ALA A 158 -37.83 8.67 31.18
CA ALA A 158 -38.55 9.34 30.12
C ALA A 158 -38.55 10.88 30.24
N GLY A 159 -38.24 11.56 29.13
CA GLY A 159 -38.70 12.93 28.89
C GLY A 159 -37.68 13.86 28.25
N ARG A 160 -37.71 13.99 26.92
CA ARG A 160 -38.44 15.11 26.28
C ARG A 160 -38.35 15.01 24.76
N ARG A 161 -39.50 15.33 24.18
CA ARG A 161 -39.80 15.31 22.74
C ARG A 161 -38.91 16.29 21.96
N ARG A 162 -38.59 15.87 20.74
CA ARG A 162 -38.09 16.69 19.63
C ARG A 162 -38.78 18.05 19.57
N ARG A 163 -38.00 19.12 19.39
CA ARG A 163 -38.41 20.28 18.59
C ARG A 163 -37.42 20.45 17.44
N LYS A 164 -37.94 20.35 16.21
CA LYS A 164 -37.22 20.74 14.99
C LYS A 164 -37.08 22.27 14.98
N PRO A 165 -35.95 22.85 14.57
CA PRO A 165 -35.90 24.26 14.22
C PRO A 165 -36.63 24.47 12.88
N ALA A 166 -37.48 25.50 12.85
CA ALA A 166 -38.19 25.95 11.66
C ALA A 166 -37.21 26.53 10.62
N ARG A 167 -37.48 26.24 9.35
CA ARG A 167 -36.86 26.92 8.21
C ARG A 167 -37.35 28.37 8.21
N HIS A 168 -36.44 29.33 8.39
CA HIS A 168 -36.71 30.70 7.96
C HIS A 168 -36.33 30.83 6.49
N ALA A 169 -37.36 30.99 5.66
CA ALA A 169 -37.24 31.62 4.36
C ALA A 169 -37.27 33.13 4.54
N ALA A 170 -36.26 33.80 4.00
CA ALA A 170 -36.21 35.22 3.64
C ALA A 170 -34.96 35.37 2.76
N ARG A 171 -34.95 36.08 1.64
CA ARG A 171 -36.01 36.62 0.78
C ARG A 171 -35.32 36.89 -0.56
#